data_AF-A0A8S3SJ90-F1
#
_entry.id   AF-A0A8S3SJ90-F1
#
_cell.length_a   1.000
_cell.length_b   1.000
_cell.length_c   1.000
_cell.angle_alpha   90.00
_cell.angle_beta   90.00
_cell.angle_gamma   90.00
#
_symmetry.space_group_name_H-M   'P 1'
#
loop_
_entity.id
_entity.type
_entity.pdbx_description
1 polymer ?
#
loop_
_entity_poly.entity_id
_entity_poly.type
_entity_poly.pdbx_seq_one_letter_code
_entity_poly.pdbx_strand_id
1 'polypeptide(L)'
;MNTIIISSKSVTRKQKQAFPCFELLEVEMVVFTCSQCNESLKKNQVEKHFQTRCRNCNMISCVDCGKDFWGDSYAEHIKCISEEEKYSGRIINQKANANKGEVKQEQWLEKVQVAIDKCITNPRLKGVLERMKDYPNIPRKKAKFEETEKLENKQDMLTQEIERLQQEKEQLEEIVKIHRTVCPKLR
;
A
#
# COMPACT_ATOMS: atom_id res chain seq x y z
N MET A 1 4.47 -44.46 52.32
CA MET A 1 5.02 -43.18 51.83
C MET A 1 5.12 -43.25 50.32
N ASN A 2 4.38 -42.33 49.67
CA ASN A 2 4.48 -41.86 48.29
C ASN A 2 4.27 -42.83 47.11
N THR A 3 2.99 -42.89 46.68
CA THR A 3 2.56 -43.14 45.31
C THR A 3 2.95 -41.95 44.41
N ILE A 4 3.62 -42.20 43.29
CA ILE A 4 3.73 -41.24 42.18
C ILE A 4 3.19 -41.93 40.92
N ILE A 5 1.91 -41.68 40.63
CA ILE A 5 1.33 -41.93 39.31
C ILE A 5 1.58 -40.68 38.47
N ILE A 6 2.42 -40.83 37.44
CA ILE A 6 2.68 -39.80 36.44
C ILE A 6 1.48 -39.80 35.50
N SER A 7 0.57 -38.84 35.71
CA SER A 7 -0.61 -38.65 34.86
C SER A 7 -0.25 -37.79 33.66
N SER A 8 -0.36 -38.40 32.48
CA SER A 8 -0.22 -37.82 31.16
C SER A 8 -1.36 -36.86 30.83
N LYS A 9 -1.05 -35.61 30.46
CA LYS A 9 -1.97 -34.74 29.71
C LYS A 9 -1.24 -33.86 28.68
N SER A 10 -1.34 -34.33 27.44
CA SER A 10 -1.65 -33.57 26.21
C SER A 10 -0.88 -32.27 25.92
N VAL A 11 0.03 -32.42 24.96
CA VAL A 11 0.59 -31.40 24.06
C VAL A 11 -0.52 -30.54 23.43
N THR A 12 -0.45 -29.22 23.60
CA THR A 12 -1.05 -28.27 22.65
C THR A 12 0.01 -27.28 22.17
N ARG A 13 0.58 -27.60 21.01
CA ARG A 13 1.50 -26.78 20.24
C ARG A 13 0.69 -25.64 19.61
N LYS A 14 0.55 -24.50 20.29
CA LYS A 14 0.04 -23.29 19.63
C LYS A 14 1.10 -22.79 18.66
N GLN A 15 0.83 -23.00 17.37
CA GLN A 15 1.55 -22.42 16.24
C GLN A 15 1.74 -20.92 16.46
N LYS A 16 2.99 -20.47 16.52
CA LYS A 16 3.33 -19.07 16.26
C LYS A 16 3.15 -18.86 14.76
N GLN A 17 1.96 -18.40 14.36
CA GLN A 17 1.76 -17.86 13.03
C GLN A 17 2.67 -16.64 12.88
N ALA A 18 3.49 -16.66 11.84
CA ALA A 18 4.21 -15.51 11.36
C ALA A 18 3.18 -14.42 11.02
N PHE A 19 3.28 -13.27 11.68
CA PHE A 19 2.57 -12.08 11.24
C PHE A 19 3.28 -11.57 9.98
N PRO A 20 2.61 -11.55 8.81
CA PRO A 20 3.23 -11.08 7.59
C PRO A 20 3.59 -9.61 7.73
N CYS A 21 4.69 -9.26 7.08
CA CYS A 21 5.17 -7.92 6.79
C CYS A 21 4.12 -7.18 5.93
N PHE A 22 3.01 -6.77 6.55
CA PHE A 22 1.94 -6.04 5.87
C PHE A 22 2.21 -4.55 6.01
N GLU A 23 2.97 -4.07 5.03
CA GLU A 23 2.75 -2.79 4.37
C GLU A 23 2.74 -1.56 5.28
N LEU A 24 3.91 -0.90 5.32
CA LEU A 24 4.04 0.53 5.55
C LEU A 24 3.27 1.30 4.46
N LEU A 25 1.95 1.34 4.57
CA LEU A 25 1.14 2.35 3.92
C LEU A 25 1.11 3.55 4.86
N GLU A 26 1.63 4.67 4.38
CA GLU A 26 1.46 5.99 4.96
C GLU A 26 -0.04 6.36 4.94
N VAL A 27 -0.80 5.77 5.88
CA VAL A 27 -2.14 6.25 6.22
C VAL A 27 -1.96 7.56 6.95
N GLU A 28 -2.57 8.63 6.43
CA GLU A 28 -2.77 9.85 7.19
C GLU A 28 -3.18 9.48 8.63
N MET A 29 -2.47 10.03 9.60
CA MET A 29 -2.62 9.65 10.99
C MET A 29 -3.95 10.20 11.55
N VAL A 30 -5.05 9.49 11.29
CA VAL A 30 -6.35 9.84 11.87
C VAL A 30 -6.36 9.50 13.36
N VAL A 31 -6.77 10.47 14.16
CA VAL A 31 -6.88 10.34 15.62
C VAL A 31 -8.35 10.19 16.01
N PHE A 32 -8.61 9.24 16.92
CA PHE A 32 -9.93 8.95 17.47
C PHE A 32 -9.97 9.29 18.96
N THR A 33 -11.16 9.56 19.48
CA THR A 33 -11.41 9.78 20.90
C THR A 33 -12.45 8.78 21.39
N CYS A 34 -12.16 8.10 22.50
CA CYS A 34 -13.10 7.18 23.13
C CYS A 34 -14.22 7.93 23.84
N SER A 35 -15.48 7.61 23.54
CA SER A 35 -16.65 8.30 24.11
C SER A 35 -16.79 8.12 25.63
N GLN A 36 -16.22 7.06 26.20
CA GLN A 36 -16.34 6.73 27.63
C GLN A 36 -15.23 7.30 28.50
N CYS A 37 -13.98 7.26 28.02
CA CYS A 37 -12.82 7.70 28.81
C CYS A 37 -12.12 8.93 28.24
N ASN A 38 -12.61 9.47 27.12
CA ASN A 38 -12.06 10.63 26.41
C ASN A 38 -10.56 10.52 26.08
N GLU A 39 -10.04 9.29 25.95
CA GLU A 39 -8.64 9.06 25.58
C GLU A 39 -8.47 9.22 24.06
N SER A 40 -7.45 9.96 23.65
CA SER A 40 -7.07 10.13 22.25
C SER A 40 -6.20 8.97 21.77
N LEU A 41 -6.67 8.26 20.76
CA LEU A 41 -6.12 7.01 20.26
C LEU A 41 -5.81 7.13 18.77
N LYS A 42 -4.61 6.70 18.39
CA LYS A 42 -4.30 6.45 16.97
C LYS A 42 -5.02 5.17 16.53
N LYS A 43 -5.31 5.03 15.23
CA LYS A 43 -6.00 3.86 14.66
C LYS A 43 -5.44 2.51 15.13
N ASN A 44 -4.12 2.37 15.25
CA ASN A 44 -3.46 1.14 15.71
C ASN A 44 -3.55 0.87 17.23
N GLN A 45 -3.99 1.85 18.03
CA GLN A 45 -4.17 1.72 19.48
C GLN A 45 -5.63 1.47 19.87
N VAL A 46 -6.59 1.69 18.97
CA VAL A 46 -8.02 1.53 19.26
C VAL A 46 -8.35 0.11 19.74
N GLU A 47 -7.83 -0.91 19.04
CA GLU A 47 -8.08 -2.31 19.40
C GLU A 47 -7.52 -2.65 20.79
N LYS A 48 -6.28 -2.22 21.07
CA LYS A 48 -5.65 -2.42 22.38
C LYS A 48 -6.42 -1.70 23.49
N HIS A 49 -6.94 -0.51 23.20
CA HIS A 49 -7.72 0.27 24.15
C HIS A 49 -9.00 -0.47 24.56
N PHE A 50 -9.76 -1.00 23.61
CA PHE A 50 -10.96 -1.79 23.91
C PHE A 50 -10.65 -3.06 24.73
N GLN A 51 -9.54 -3.74 24.43
CA GLN A 51 -9.18 -4.98 25.15
C GLN A 51 -8.65 -4.73 26.57
N THR A 52 -7.89 -3.65 26.78
CA THR A 52 -7.10 -3.45 28.01
C THR A 52 -7.64 -2.38 28.95
N ARG A 53 -8.19 -1.28 28.42
CA ARG A 53 -8.58 -0.10 29.20
C ARG A 53 -10.10 0.05 29.29
N CYS A 54 -10.80 -0.12 28.18
CA CYS A 54 -12.22 0.20 28.07
C CYS A 54 -13.00 -0.95 27.41
N ARG A 55 -13.16 -2.06 28.15
CA ARG A 55 -13.82 -3.30 27.69
C ARG A 55 -15.31 -3.19 27.42
N ASN A 56 -15.93 -2.14 27.94
CA ASN A 56 -17.37 -1.88 27.83
C ASN A 56 -17.69 -0.72 26.87
N CYS A 57 -16.69 -0.20 26.16
CA CYS A 57 -16.88 0.85 25.16
C CYS A 57 -16.76 0.24 23.77
N ASN A 58 -17.77 0.47 22.94
CA ASN A 58 -17.77 0.08 21.53
C ASN A 58 -17.90 1.31 20.61
N MET A 59 -17.75 2.52 21.15
CA MET A 59 -18.00 3.77 20.43
C MET A 59 -16.79 4.71 20.52
N ILE A 60 -16.26 5.08 19.37
CA ILE A 60 -15.17 6.05 19.24
C ILE A 60 -15.51 7.09 18.18
N SER A 61 -15.06 8.32 18.38
CA SER A 61 -15.33 9.44 17.47
C SER A 61 -14.03 9.91 16.84
N CYS A 62 -14.01 10.15 15.54
CA CYS A 62 -12.84 10.77 14.92
C CYS A 62 -12.76 12.25 15.32
N VAL A 63 -11.60 12.72 15.77
CA VAL A 63 -11.39 14.11 16.19
C VAL A 63 -11.56 15.07 15.02
N ASP A 64 -11.08 14.63 13.86
CA ASP A 64 -10.98 15.44 12.66
C ASP A 64 -12.36 15.61 12.00
N CYS A 65 -13.11 14.53 11.72
CA CYS A 65 -14.44 14.62 11.10
C CYS A 65 -15.62 14.68 12.09
N GLY A 66 -15.41 14.35 13.36
CA GLY A 66 -16.50 14.29 14.35
C GLY A 66 -17.51 13.16 14.11
N LYS A 67 -17.19 12.19 13.24
CA LYS A 67 -18.04 11.02 12.98
C LYS A 67 -17.84 9.97 14.07
N ASP A 68 -18.93 9.39 14.53
CA ASP A 68 -18.93 8.28 15.47
C ASP A 68 -18.87 6.93 14.75
N PHE A 69 -18.06 6.03 15.29
CA PHE A 69 -17.84 4.69 14.78
C PHE A 69 -18.14 3.67 15.89
N TRP A 70 -18.83 2.60 15.51
CA TRP A 70 -19.22 1.51 16.40
C TRP A 70 -18.41 0.24 16.08
N GLY A 71 -17.89 -0.42 17.12
CA GLY A 71 -17.12 -1.66 16.97
C GLY A 71 -15.92 -1.48 16.03
N ASP A 72 -15.85 -2.29 14.98
CA ASP A 72 -14.74 -2.30 14.02
C ASP A 72 -14.91 -1.35 12.83
N SER A 73 -16.03 -0.60 12.75
CA SER A 73 -16.31 0.31 11.62
C SER A 73 -15.29 1.44 11.46
N TYR A 74 -14.45 1.71 12.48
CA TYR A 74 -13.36 2.68 12.35
C TYR A 74 -12.22 2.19 11.45
N ALA A 75 -12.11 0.88 11.20
CA ALA A 75 -11.09 0.31 10.34
C ALA A 75 -11.23 0.77 8.88
N GLU A 76 -12.46 0.99 8.43
CA GLU A 76 -12.80 1.49 7.09
C GLU A 76 -12.53 3.00 6.94
N HIS A 77 -12.32 3.71 8.05
CA HIS A 77 -11.97 5.13 8.01
C HIS A 77 -10.48 5.29 7.70
N ILE A 78 -10.16 5.51 6.43
CA ILE A 78 -8.79 5.61 5.89
C ILE A 78 -8.42 7.07 5.56
N LYS A 79 -9.40 7.92 5.24
CA LYS A 79 -9.22 9.33 4.90
C LYS A 79 -10.26 10.18 5.62
N CYS A 80 -9.82 11.19 6.34
CA CYS A 80 -10.71 12.16 6.99
C CYS A 80 -11.06 13.32 6.04
N ILE A 81 -12.20 13.96 6.25
CA ILE A 81 -12.54 15.24 5.58
C ILE A 81 -11.53 16.31 5.99
N SER A 82 -11.20 17.24 5.09
CA SER A 82 -10.31 18.34 5.43
C SER A 82 -11.01 19.34 6.35
N GLU A 83 -10.23 20.12 7.12
CA GLU A 83 -10.78 21.17 7.99
C GLU A 83 -11.69 22.15 7.22
N GLU A 84 -11.37 22.41 5.95
CA GLU A 84 -12.13 23.30 5.06
C GLU A 84 -13.52 22.75 4.71
N GLU A 85 -13.68 21.42 4.64
CA GLU A 85 -14.99 20.77 4.44
C GLU A 85 -15.83 20.74 5.72
N LYS A 86 -15.19 20.73 6.91
CA LYS A 86 -15.87 20.75 8.21
C LYS A 86 -16.43 22.13 8.57
N TYR A 87 -15.68 23.20 8.30
CA TYR A 87 -16.09 24.57 8.60
C TYR A 87 -16.89 25.26 7.47
N SER A 88 -16.98 24.66 6.28
CA SER A 88 -17.87 25.12 5.20
C SER A 88 -19.32 24.68 5.45
N GLY A 89 -19.85 25.05 6.62
CA GLY A 89 -21.22 24.74 7.00
C GLY A 89 -22.20 25.25 5.96
N ARG A 90 -22.94 24.34 5.31
CA ARG A 90 -24.24 24.55 4.63
C ARG A 90 -24.48 25.88 3.90
N ILE A 91 -23.45 26.52 3.35
CA ILE A 91 -23.61 27.61 2.39
C ILE A 91 -23.08 27.09 1.07
N ILE A 92 -24.03 26.54 0.32
CA ILE A 92 -23.94 26.32 -1.11
C ILE A 92 -23.47 27.65 -1.72
N ASN A 93 -22.24 27.68 -2.23
CA ASN A 93 -21.85 28.31 -3.50
C ASN A 93 -20.34 28.11 -3.75
N GLN A 94 -20.04 27.17 -4.65
CA GLN A 94 -18.91 27.19 -5.59
C GLN A 94 -17.51 27.56 -5.06
N LYS A 95 -16.65 26.54 -4.88
CA LYS A 95 -15.19 26.67 -5.11
C LYS A 95 -14.66 25.33 -5.63
N ALA A 96 -14.86 24.95 -6.90
CA ALA A 96 -14.00 25.28 -8.06
C ALA A 96 -12.47 25.13 -7.89
N ASN A 97 -11.93 24.89 -6.69
CA ASN A 97 -10.50 24.99 -6.42
C ASN A 97 -9.88 23.83 -5.62
N ALA A 98 -10.64 23.00 -4.90
CA ALA A 98 -10.04 21.91 -4.11
C ALA A 98 -9.53 20.74 -4.98
N ASN A 99 -10.16 20.48 -6.13
CA ASN A 99 -9.81 19.36 -7.02
C ASN A 99 -9.27 19.80 -8.38
N LYS A 100 -8.63 20.97 -8.48
CA LYS A 100 -8.06 21.44 -9.77
C LYS A 100 -7.07 20.46 -10.39
N GLY A 101 -6.34 19.71 -9.57
CA GLY A 101 -5.38 18.71 -10.04
C GLY A 101 -6.05 17.46 -10.61
N GLU A 102 -7.04 16.96 -9.89
CA GLU A 102 -7.82 15.75 -10.19
C GLU A 102 -8.77 15.98 -11.37
N VAL A 103 -9.50 17.09 -11.40
CA VAL A 103 -10.36 17.48 -12.54
C VAL A 103 -9.53 17.63 -13.83
N LYS A 104 -8.31 18.18 -13.73
CA LYS A 104 -7.40 18.25 -14.89
C LYS A 104 -6.87 16.88 -15.32
N GLN A 105 -6.80 15.92 -14.40
CA GLN A 105 -6.39 14.55 -14.69
C GLN A 105 -7.52 13.78 -15.37
N GLU A 106 -8.74 13.91 -14.87
CA GLU A 106 -9.94 13.32 -15.47
C GLU A 106 -10.18 13.85 -16.89
N GLN A 107 -10.09 15.17 -17.09
CA GLN A 107 -10.15 15.80 -18.42
C GLN A 107 -9.01 15.34 -19.35
N TRP A 108 -7.85 14.99 -18.79
CA TRP A 108 -6.74 14.47 -19.58
C TRP A 108 -7.01 13.03 -20.03
N LEU A 109 -7.52 12.18 -19.14
CA LEU A 109 -7.92 10.81 -19.45
C LEU A 109 -9.03 10.78 -20.52
N GLU A 110 -9.99 11.69 -20.46
CA GLU A 110 -11.02 11.84 -21.50
C GLU A 110 -10.41 12.18 -22.87
N LYS A 111 -9.44 13.11 -22.91
CA LYS A 111 -8.72 13.44 -24.16
C LYS A 111 -7.91 12.27 -24.71
N VAL A 112 -7.29 11.47 -23.84
CA VAL A 112 -6.59 10.24 -24.23
C VAL A 112 -7.57 9.24 -24.82
N GLN A 113 -8.75 9.05 -24.22
CA GLN A 113 -9.78 8.17 -24.76
C GLN A 113 -10.28 8.63 -26.14
N VAL A 114 -10.56 9.93 -26.31
CA VAL A 114 -10.94 10.50 -27.61
C VAL A 114 -9.82 10.32 -28.65
N ALA A 115 -8.56 10.39 -28.24
CA ALA A 115 -7.43 10.11 -29.13
C ALA A 115 -7.39 8.63 -29.55
N ILE A 116 -7.61 7.69 -28.63
CA ILE A 116 -7.71 6.25 -28.95
C ILE A 116 -8.80 5.99 -29.98
N ASP A 117 -9.98 6.56 -29.77
CA ASP A 117 -11.15 6.39 -30.64
C ASP A 117 -10.93 7.00 -32.04
N LYS A 118 -10.09 8.04 -32.14
CA LYS A 118 -9.69 8.65 -33.43
C LYS A 118 -8.51 7.94 -34.10
N CYS A 119 -7.65 7.30 -33.33
CA CYS A 119 -6.42 6.63 -33.80
C CYS A 119 -6.66 5.23 -34.39
N ILE A 120 -7.90 4.88 -34.74
CA ILE A 120 -8.28 3.60 -35.38
C ILE A 120 -7.43 3.29 -36.63
N THR A 121 -6.92 4.31 -37.31
CA THR A 121 -6.12 4.18 -38.54
C THR A 121 -4.70 3.62 -38.34
N ASN A 122 -4.15 3.59 -37.12
CA ASN A 122 -2.83 3.01 -36.84
C ASN A 122 -2.89 2.04 -35.65
N PRO A 123 -2.93 0.71 -35.90
CA PRO A 123 -3.05 -0.31 -34.85
C PRO A 123 -1.94 -0.25 -33.80
N ARG A 124 -0.71 0.11 -34.20
CA ARG A 124 0.44 0.21 -33.28
C ARG A 124 0.29 1.38 -32.33
N LEU A 125 -0.16 2.53 -32.83
CA LEU A 125 -0.40 3.73 -32.02
C LEU A 125 -1.56 3.49 -31.05
N LYS A 126 -2.62 2.82 -31.51
CA LYS A 126 -3.77 2.44 -30.68
C LYS A 126 -3.33 1.59 -29.49
N GLY A 127 -2.53 0.54 -29.71
CA GLY A 127 -2.04 -0.32 -28.63
C GLY A 127 -1.08 0.37 -27.65
N VAL A 128 -0.39 1.44 -28.05
CA VAL A 128 0.39 2.27 -27.13
C VAL A 128 -0.54 3.11 -26.23
N LEU A 129 -1.54 3.77 -26.84
CA LEU A 129 -2.47 4.63 -26.11
C LEU A 129 -3.37 3.83 -25.15
N GLU A 130 -3.78 2.62 -25.52
CA GLU A 130 -4.53 1.72 -24.63
C GLU A 130 -3.74 1.37 -23.37
N ARG A 131 -2.45 1.00 -23.51
CA ARG A 131 -1.57 0.75 -22.35
C ARG A 131 -1.36 2.00 -21.50
N MET A 132 -1.32 3.19 -22.11
CA MET A 132 -1.20 4.44 -21.35
C MET A 132 -2.39 4.68 -20.42
N LYS A 133 -3.60 4.21 -20.76
CA LYS A 133 -4.81 4.39 -19.96
C LYS A 133 -4.76 3.66 -18.61
N ASP A 134 -3.98 2.59 -18.50
CA ASP A 134 -3.88 1.79 -17.27
C ASP A 134 -3.12 2.52 -16.15
N TYR A 135 -2.41 3.61 -16.47
CA TYR A 135 -1.68 4.40 -15.48
C TYR A 135 -2.56 5.49 -14.86
N PRO A 136 -2.70 5.54 -13.52
CA PRO A 136 -3.53 6.55 -12.84
C PRO A 136 -2.97 7.98 -12.98
N ASN A 137 -1.66 8.12 -13.20
CA ASN A 137 -0.96 9.42 -13.24
C ASN A 137 -0.17 9.60 -14.54
N ILE A 138 -0.86 9.65 -15.68
CA ILE A 138 -0.24 9.93 -16.98
C ILE A 138 0.34 11.36 -16.99
N PRO A 139 1.65 11.54 -17.28
CA PRO A 139 2.26 12.85 -17.36
C PRO A 139 1.64 13.73 -18.45
N ARG A 140 1.18 14.93 -18.08
CA ARG A 140 0.50 15.87 -19.01
C ARG A 140 1.45 16.76 -19.82
N LYS A 141 2.68 16.97 -19.34
CA LYS A 141 3.68 17.85 -19.97
C LYS A 141 4.67 17.00 -20.76
N LYS A 142 4.94 17.37 -22.02
CA LYS A 142 5.91 16.68 -22.89
C LYS A 142 7.27 16.45 -22.23
N ALA A 143 7.86 17.49 -21.64
CA ALA A 143 9.15 17.38 -20.96
C ALA A 143 9.14 16.38 -19.79
N LYS A 144 8.01 16.24 -19.08
CA LYS A 144 7.88 15.25 -18.01
C LYS A 144 7.73 13.84 -18.57
N PHE A 145 7.04 13.70 -19.71
CA PHE A 145 6.86 12.42 -20.39
C PHE A 145 8.19 11.87 -20.96
N GLU A 146 8.97 12.72 -21.64
CA GLU A 146 10.28 12.32 -22.18
C GLU A 146 11.29 12.00 -21.07
N GLU A 147 11.22 12.69 -19.94
CA GLU A 147 12.04 12.39 -18.78
C GLU A 147 11.64 11.05 -18.16
N THR A 148 10.34 10.78 -17.97
CA THR A 148 9.88 9.48 -17.46
C THR A 148 10.24 8.33 -18.39
N GLU A 149 10.13 8.52 -19.71
CA GLU A 149 10.55 7.53 -20.70
C GLU A 149 12.06 7.24 -20.64
N LYS A 150 12.90 8.27 -20.46
CA LYS A 150 14.35 8.07 -20.26
C LYS A 150 14.66 7.32 -18.98
N LEU A 151 13.93 7.60 -17.89
CA LEU A 151 14.08 6.88 -16.63
C LEU A 151 13.68 5.41 -16.77
N GLU A 152 12.55 5.13 -17.44
CA GLU A 152 12.09 3.77 -17.72
C GLU A 152 13.11 3.00 -18.57
N ASN A 153 13.58 3.59 -19.67
CA ASN A 153 14.61 2.97 -20.51
C ASN A 153 15.90 2.69 -19.72
N LYS A 154 16.32 3.61 -18.84
CA LYS A 154 17.48 3.40 -17.98
C LYS A 154 17.24 2.27 -16.97
N GLN A 155 16.03 2.19 -16.42
CA GLN A 155 15.62 1.12 -15.51
C GLN A 155 15.64 -0.24 -16.21
N ASP A 156 15.16 -0.33 -17.45
CA ASP A 156 15.20 -1.55 -18.25
C ASP A 156 16.64 -2.00 -18.55
N MET A 157 17.51 -1.06 -18.91
CA MET A 157 18.94 -1.34 -19.12
C MET A 157 19.61 -1.85 -17.84
N LEU A 158 19.29 -1.27 -16.68
CA LEU A 158 19.80 -1.73 -15.39
C LEU A 158 19.26 -3.12 -15.03
N THR A 159 17.99 -3.40 -15.32
CA THR A 159 17.38 -4.72 -15.10
C THR A 159 18.07 -5.79 -15.93
N GLN A 160 18.33 -5.53 -17.21
CA GLN A 160 19.06 -6.46 -18.08
C GLN A 160 20.48 -6.72 -17.58
N GLU A 161 21.16 -5.70 -17.06
CA GLU A 161 22.51 -5.86 -16.52
C GLU A 161 22.50 -6.70 -15.22
N ILE A 162 21.50 -6.51 -14.36
CA ILE A 162 21.31 -7.32 -13.15
C ILE A 162 21.11 -8.80 -13.52
N GLU A 163 20.26 -9.09 -14.52
CA GLU A 163 20.04 -10.46 -15.00
C GLU A 163 21.32 -11.10 -15.53
N ARG A 164 22.14 -10.34 -16.27
CA ARG A 164 23.46 -10.80 -16.76
C ARG A 164 24.38 -11.17 -15.60
N LEU A 165 24.51 -10.30 -14.61
CA LEU A 165 25.36 -10.54 -13.43
C LEU A 165 24.87 -11.73 -12.60
N GLN A 166 23.56 -11.94 -12.52
CA GLN A 166 22.98 -13.12 -11.86
C GLN A 166 23.39 -14.42 -12.57
N GLN A 167 23.38 -14.42 -13.91
CA GLN A 167 23.81 -15.57 -14.70
C GLN A 167 25.31 -15.87 -14.51
N GLU A 168 26.16 -14.84 -14.50
CA GLU A 168 27.60 -15.00 -14.23
C GLU A 168 27.86 -15.55 -12.83
N LYS A 169 27.10 -15.08 -11.83
CA LYS A 169 27.18 -15.61 -10.46
C LYS A 169 26.82 -17.10 -10.41
N GLU A 170 25.78 -17.53 -11.11
CA GLU A 170 25.38 -18.95 -11.17
C GLU A 170 26.49 -19.81 -11.80
N GLN A 171 27.14 -19.31 -12.87
CA GLN A 171 28.30 -19.97 -13.46
C GLN A 171 29.47 -20.12 -12.47
N LEU A 172 29.77 -19.08 -11.69
CA LEU A 172 30.80 -19.13 -10.66
C LEU A 172 30.44 -20.12 -9.55
N GLU A 173 29.18 -20.19 -9.14
CA GLU A 173 28.72 -21.17 -8.16
C GLU A 173 28.91 -22.61 -8.66
N GLU A 174 28.63 -22.88 -9.94
CA GLU A 174 28.92 -24.18 -10.56
C GLU A 174 30.42 -24.49 -10.61
N ILE A 175 31.25 -23.52 -10.98
CA ILE A 175 32.72 -23.68 -10.96
C ILE A 175 33.20 -24.03 -9.54
N VAL A 176 32.68 -23.36 -8.51
CA VAL A 176 33.01 -23.64 -7.10
C VAL A 176 32.55 -25.05 -6.71
N LYS A 177 31.37 -25.52 -7.15
CA LYS A 177 30.91 -26.90 -6.92
C LYS A 177 31.88 -27.91 -7.55
N ILE A 178 32.27 -27.70 -8.81
CA ILE A 178 33.22 -28.58 -9.51
C ILE A 178 34.57 -28.59 -8.79
N HIS A 179 35.12 -27.43 -8.43
CA HIS A 179 36.38 -27.34 -7.69
C HIS A 179 36.36 -28.17 -6.40
N ARG A 180 35.25 -28.13 -5.64
CA ARG A 180 35.07 -28.96 -4.44
C ARG A 180 35.08 -30.47 -4.72
N THR A 181 34.58 -30.91 -5.87
CA THR A 181 34.62 -32.33 -6.27
C THR A 181 36.00 -32.81 -6.70
N VAL A 182 36.78 -31.94 -7.35
CA VAL A 182 38.11 -32.27 -7.88
C VAL A 182 39.20 -32.18 -6.81
N CYS A 183 39.04 -31.32 -5.81
CA CYS A 183 40.01 -31.11 -4.75
C CYS A 183 39.44 -31.55 -3.37
N PRO A 184 39.38 -32.87 -3.08
CA PRO A 184 38.79 -33.39 -1.84
C PRO A 184 39.62 -33.11 -0.57
N LYS A 185 40.79 -32.45 -0.68
CA LYS A 185 41.71 -32.21 0.44
C LYS A 185 41.37 -31.01 1.34
N LEU A 186 40.16 -30.44 1.24
CA LEU A 186 39.65 -29.38 2.10
C LEU A 186 38.35 -29.79 2.80
N ARG A 187 38.27 -31.04 3.27
CA ARG A 187 37.25 -31.50 4.23
C ARG A 187 37.81 -31.50 5.64
#